data_AF-A0A914Z8Z0-F1
#
_entry.id   AF-A0A914Z8Z0-F1
#
_cell.length_a   1.000
_cell.length_b   1.000
_cell.length_c   1.000
_cell.angle_alpha   90.00
_cell.angle_beta   90.00
_cell.angle_gamma   90.00
#
_symmetry.space_group_name_H-M   'P 1'
#
loop_
_entity.id
_entity.type
_entity.pdbx_description
1 polymer ?
#
loop_
_entity_poly.entity_id
_entity_poly.type
_entity_poly.pdbx_seq_one_letter_code
_entity_poly.pdbx_strand_id
1 'polypeptide(L)'
;MASREIKLEDLPKLPPQQLAAMVRQFEGEIKFFEGSLSELKTVVGTFKRSQDALNGMAEMGEEKQCLVPLTDTIYVKGKTTSSQKFLIDIGTGYYAEMTPFEANNMFNRKREFVEKQIKQIEGSLLPSKKLNLEFTYEALKKLNAEAKAVTSQASGQQSIAMKAK
;
A
#
# COMPACT_ATOMS: atom_id res chain seq x y z
N MET A 1 -16.07 -6.94 -21.98
CA MET A 1 -15.65 -8.18 -21.28
C MET A 1 -16.01 -7.98 -19.81
N ALA A 2 -17.14 -8.54 -19.38
CA ALA A 2 -17.64 -8.35 -18.01
C ALA A 2 -16.76 -9.16 -17.04
N SER A 3 -15.96 -8.47 -16.23
CA SER A 3 -15.29 -9.07 -15.08
C SER A 3 -16.37 -9.54 -14.12
N ARG A 4 -16.72 -10.83 -14.18
CA ARG A 4 -17.54 -11.47 -13.14
C ARG A 4 -16.75 -11.34 -11.85
N GLU A 5 -17.22 -10.51 -10.91
CA GLU A 5 -16.81 -10.60 -9.52
C GLU A 5 -17.15 -12.02 -9.06
N ILE A 6 -16.13 -12.86 -8.94
CA ILE A 6 -16.28 -14.20 -8.38
C ILE A 6 -16.55 -14.00 -6.89
N LYS A 7 -17.80 -14.18 -6.48
CA LYS A 7 -18.22 -14.12 -5.08
C LYS A 7 -17.62 -15.31 -4.33
N LEU A 8 -17.27 -15.11 -3.06
CA LEU A 8 -16.70 -16.17 -2.20
C LEU A 8 -17.57 -17.44 -2.16
N GLU A 9 -18.89 -17.32 -2.35
CA GLU A 9 -19.83 -18.44 -2.33
C GLU A 9 -19.63 -19.46 -3.48
N ASP A 10 -18.97 -19.07 -4.58
CA ASP A 10 -18.76 -19.96 -5.74
C ASP A 10 -17.36 -20.61 -5.76
N LEU A 11 -16.51 -20.32 -4.76
CA LEU A 11 -15.17 -20.90 -4.61
C LEU A 11 -15.13 -22.44 -4.66
N PRO A 12 -16.07 -23.19 -4.04
CA PRO A 12 -16.05 -24.66 -4.06
C PRO A 12 -16.37 -25.28 -5.43
N LYS A 13 -16.96 -24.50 -6.36
CA LYS A 13 -17.38 -24.98 -7.68
C LYS A 13 -16.32 -24.75 -8.76
N LEU A 14 -15.24 -24.06 -8.44
CA LEU A 14 -14.20 -23.67 -9.38
C LEU A 14 -13.13 -24.76 -9.52
N PRO A 15 -12.56 -24.94 -10.73
CA PRO A 15 -11.49 -25.90 -10.94
C PRO A 15 -10.22 -25.48 -10.17
N PRO A 16 -9.42 -26.45 -9.69
CA PRO A 16 -8.27 -26.17 -8.83
C PRO A 16 -7.20 -25.28 -9.48
N GLN A 17 -7.07 -25.32 -10.81
CA GLN A 17 -6.17 -24.43 -11.56
C GLN A 17 -6.60 -22.96 -11.47
N GLN A 18 -7.91 -22.68 -11.46
CA GLN A 18 -8.43 -21.32 -11.37
C GLN A 18 -8.29 -20.76 -9.96
N LEU A 19 -8.48 -21.59 -8.94
CA LEU A 19 -8.20 -21.23 -7.55
C LEU A 19 -6.71 -20.92 -7.33
N ALA A 20 -5.81 -21.72 -7.91
CA ALA A 20 -4.36 -21.47 -7.82
C ALA A 20 -3.95 -20.13 -8.47
N ALA A 21 -4.55 -19.78 -9.61
CA ALA A 21 -4.33 -18.49 -10.26
C ALA A 21 -4.83 -17.33 -9.38
N MET A 22 -5.99 -17.49 -8.75
CA MET A 22 -6.58 -16.49 -7.85
C MET A 22 -5.74 -16.28 -6.57
N VAL A 23 -5.17 -17.35 -6.00
CA VAL A 23 -4.23 -17.23 -4.87
C VAL A 23 -3.04 -16.36 -5.26
N ARG A 24 -2.39 -16.63 -6.40
CA ARG A 24 -1.26 -15.82 -6.89
C ARG A 24 -1.63 -14.36 -7.13
N GLN A 25 -2.85 -14.12 -7.65
CA GLN A 25 -3.36 -12.76 -7.83
C GLN A 25 -3.49 -12.05 -6.48
N PHE A 26 -4.15 -12.67 -5.49
CA PHE A 26 -4.30 -12.06 -4.17
C PHE A 26 -2.97 -11.85 -3.45
N GLU A 27 -2.01 -12.76 -3.58
CA GLU A 27 -0.64 -12.56 -3.05
C GLU A 27 0.03 -11.34 -3.69
N GLY A 28 -0.11 -11.16 -5.00
CA GLY A 28 0.41 -10.00 -5.71
C GLY A 28 -0.26 -8.70 -5.28
N GLU A 29 -1.59 -8.69 -5.17
CA GLU A 29 -2.36 -7.54 -4.70
C GLU A 29 -1.99 -7.15 -3.26
N ILE A 30 -1.83 -8.12 -2.35
CA ILE A 30 -1.42 -7.88 -0.96
C ILE A 30 -0.04 -7.23 -0.92
N LYS A 31 0.94 -7.77 -1.66
CA LYS A 31 2.29 -7.17 -1.75
C LYS A 31 2.25 -5.76 -2.31
N PHE A 32 1.44 -5.51 -3.33
CA PHE A 32 1.25 -4.17 -3.87
C PHE A 32 0.71 -3.21 -2.81
N PHE A 33 -0.35 -3.58 -2.09
CA PHE A 33 -0.91 -2.74 -1.04
C PHE A 33 0.06 -2.50 0.12
N GLU A 34 0.82 -3.52 0.54
CA GLU A 34 1.84 -3.37 1.58
C GLU A 34 2.96 -2.41 1.13
N GLY A 35 3.39 -2.50 -0.12
CA GLY A 35 4.33 -1.54 -0.73
C GLY A 35 3.79 -0.12 -0.75
N SER A 36 2.57 0.08 -1.26
CA SER A 36 1.91 1.39 -1.30
C SER A 36 1.72 1.99 0.10
N LEU A 37 1.40 1.17 1.11
CA LEU A 37 1.27 1.64 2.48
C LEU A 37 2.60 2.19 3.03
N SER A 38 3.72 1.52 2.73
CA SER A 38 5.06 1.99 3.12
C SER A 38 5.39 3.34 2.48
N GLU A 39 5.08 3.51 1.19
CA GLU A 39 5.28 4.77 0.48
C GLU A 39 4.40 5.89 1.04
N LEU A 40 3.11 5.64 1.25
CA LEU A 40 2.19 6.65 1.81
C LEU A 40 2.62 7.07 3.23
N LYS A 41 3.12 6.16 4.05
CA LYS A 41 3.68 6.49 5.38
C LYS A 41 4.92 7.37 5.27
N THR A 42 5.80 7.09 4.32
CA THR A 42 6.96 7.94 4.02
C THR A 42 6.54 9.36 3.63
N VAL A 43 5.50 9.49 2.82
CA VAL A 43 4.94 10.78 2.41
C VAL A 43 4.37 11.56 3.60
N VAL A 44 3.62 10.90 4.50
CA VAL A 44 3.14 11.52 5.75
C VAL A 44 4.31 12.05 6.58
N GLY A 45 5.37 11.25 6.74
CA GLY A 45 6.59 11.66 7.42
C GLY A 45 7.27 12.87 6.77
N THR A 46 7.24 12.96 5.44
CA THR A 46 7.81 14.08 4.68
C THR A 46 7.01 15.37 4.88
N PHE A 47 5.67 15.29 4.88
CA PHE A 47 4.82 16.44 5.21
C PHE A 47 5.08 16.95 6.62
N LYS A 48 5.23 16.04 7.60
CA LYS A 48 5.56 16.42 8.98
C LYS A 48 6.91 17.13 9.07
N ARG A 49 7.97 16.56 8.47
CA ARG A 49 9.29 17.20 8.44
C ARG A 49 9.27 18.58 7.77
N SER A 50 8.50 18.73 6.68
CA SER A 50 8.37 20.01 5.98
C SER A 50 7.65 21.05 6.84
N GLN A 51 6.64 20.61 7.61
CA GLN A 51 5.92 21.45 8.55
C GLN A 51 6.81 21.90 9.72
N ASP A 52 7.58 20.97 10.29
CA ASP A 52 8.53 21.27 11.37
C ASP A 52 9.62 22.25 10.88
N ALA A 53 10.12 22.06 9.65
CA ALA A 53 11.07 22.98 9.03
C ALA A 53 10.47 24.37 8.79
N LEU A 54 9.23 24.44 8.30
CA LEU A 54 8.52 25.71 8.12
C LEU A 54 8.40 26.47 9.45
N ASN A 55 8.00 25.79 10.53
CA ASN A 55 7.84 26.42 11.84
C ASN A 55 9.20 26.87 12.41
N GLY A 56 10.25 26.05 12.29
CA GLY A 56 11.60 26.42 12.71
C GLY A 56 12.17 27.61 11.93
N MET A 57 11.85 27.71 10.63
CA MET A 57 12.23 28.88 9.82
C MET A 57 11.42 30.14 10.16
N ALA A 58 10.13 30.00 10.46
CA ALA A 58 9.29 31.11 10.89
C ALA A 58 9.79 31.70 12.24
N GLU A 59 10.26 30.85 13.16
CA GLU A 59 10.83 31.25 14.46
C GLU A 59 12.26 31.80 14.37
N MET A 60 13.00 31.49 13.29
CA MET A 60 14.37 32.00 13.10
C MET A 60 14.39 33.53 13.00
N GLY A 61 13.33 34.18 12.53
CA GLY A 61 13.31 35.64 12.34
C GLY A 61 14.22 36.11 11.20
N GLU A 62 14.22 37.41 10.95
CA GLU A 62 14.92 38.02 9.81
C GLU A 62 16.44 38.16 10.05
N GLU A 63 17.22 38.22 8.97
CA GLU A 63 18.67 38.49 8.95
C GLU A 63 19.57 37.45 9.66
N LYS A 64 19.02 36.29 10.07
CA LYS A 64 19.85 35.20 10.60
C LYS A 64 20.64 34.50 9.49
N GLN A 65 21.87 34.13 9.83
CA GLN A 65 22.73 33.35 8.96
C GLN A 65 22.29 31.89 8.95
N CYS A 66 22.14 31.32 7.75
CA CYS A 66 21.85 29.90 7.54
C CYS A 66 22.83 29.30 6.53
N LEU A 67 22.99 27.97 6.57
CA LEU A 67 23.77 27.24 5.57
C LEU A 67 22.81 26.57 4.61
N VAL A 68 22.94 26.89 3.32
CA VAL A 68 22.13 26.30 2.26
C VAL A 68 23.00 25.29 1.50
N PRO A 69 22.58 24.02 1.39
CA PRO A 69 23.29 23.04 0.58
C PRO A 69 23.14 23.39 -0.90
N LEU A 70 24.27 23.47 -1.61
CA LEU A 70 24.30 23.63 -3.07
C LEU A 70 24.46 22.27 -3.77
N THR A 71 25.18 21.37 -3.12
CA THR A 71 25.38 19.97 -3.49
C THR A 71 25.51 19.13 -2.21
N ASP A 72 25.59 17.81 -2.32
CA ASP A 72 25.72 16.89 -1.17
C ASP A 72 26.96 17.16 -0.30
N THR A 73 28.00 17.82 -0.83
CA THR A 73 29.25 18.10 -0.11
C THR A 73 29.56 19.58 0.08
N ILE A 74 28.78 20.51 -0.49
CA ILE A 74 29.08 21.95 -0.47
C ILE A 74 27.90 22.74 0.10
N TYR A 75 28.19 23.51 1.14
CA TYR A 75 27.25 24.44 1.78
C TYR A 75 27.70 25.88 1.59
N VAL A 76 26.74 26.76 1.29
CA VAL A 76 26.97 28.20 1.14
C VAL A 76 26.26 28.93 2.27
N LYS A 77 26.94 29.95 2.83
CA LYS A 77 26.34 30.84 3.84
C LYS A 77 25.34 31.76 3.16
N GLY A 78 24.09 31.71 3.61
CA GLY A 78 23.02 32.62 3.24
C GLY A 78 22.51 33.40 4.45
N LYS A 79 21.67 34.40 4.17
CA LYS A 79 20.89 35.10 5.19
C LYS A 79 19.42 35.04 4.82
N THR A 80 18.55 34.85 5.80
CA THR A 80 17.10 34.83 5.59
C THR A 80 16.56 36.26 5.48
N THR A 81 15.89 36.59 4.37
CA THR A 81 15.36 37.94 4.11
C THR A 81 13.96 38.15 4.67
N SER A 82 13.12 37.12 4.71
CA SER A 82 11.76 37.21 5.27
C SER A 82 11.35 35.88 5.90
N SER A 83 10.77 35.93 7.10
CA SER A 83 10.25 34.76 7.81
C SER A 83 8.73 34.59 7.68
N GLN A 84 8.07 35.43 6.86
CA GLN A 84 6.61 35.50 6.77
C GLN A 84 6.04 35.02 5.44
N LYS A 85 6.89 34.72 4.45
CA LYS A 85 6.46 34.27 3.13
C LYS A 85 7.32 33.11 2.67
N PHE A 86 6.67 32.03 2.30
CA PHE A 86 7.32 30.78 1.88
C PHE A 86 6.78 30.36 0.53
N LEU A 87 7.68 29.86 -0.32
CA LEU A 87 7.32 29.29 -1.61
C LEU A 87 6.96 27.82 -1.43
N ILE A 88 5.71 27.47 -1.70
CA ILE A 88 5.17 26.13 -1.44
C ILE A 88 4.67 25.49 -2.73
N ASP A 89 5.02 24.22 -2.95
CA ASP A 89 4.54 23.42 -4.08
C ASP A 89 3.06 23.04 -3.89
N ILE A 90 2.22 23.52 -4.80
CA ILE A 90 0.79 23.20 -4.84
C ILE A 90 0.48 22.01 -5.74
N GLY A 91 1.42 21.61 -6.61
CA GLY A 91 1.32 20.47 -7.53
C GLY A 91 1.57 20.86 -8.99
N THR A 92 1.79 19.85 -9.85
CA THR A 92 1.96 20.03 -11.31
C THR A 92 3.08 21.01 -11.72
N GLY A 93 4.07 21.22 -10.84
CA GLY A 93 5.18 22.15 -11.08
C GLY A 93 4.87 23.62 -10.79
N TYR A 94 3.73 23.91 -10.14
CA TYR A 94 3.39 25.27 -9.71
C TYR A 94 3.71 25.49 -8.24
N TYR A 95 4.20 26.69 -7.96
CA TYR A 95 4.52 27.15 -6.61
C TYR A 95 3.71 28.39 -6.28
N ALA A 96 3.22 28.46 -5.05
CA ALA A 96 2.50 29.60 -4.52
C ALA A 96 3.24 30.16 -3.31
N GLU A 97 3.31 31.50 -3.22
CA GLU A 97 3.81 32.19 -2.04
C GLU A 97 2.69 32.18 -0.98
N MET A 98 2.98 31.63 0.19
CA MET A 98 2.02 31.46 1.28
C MET A 98 2.61 31.94 2.60
N THR A 99 1.73 32.40 3.49
CA THR A 99 2.10 32.68 4.90
C THR A 99 2.32 31.37 5.67
N PRO A 100 3.05 31.40 6.81
CA PRO A 100 3.23 30.22 7.66
C PRO A 100 1.91 29.56 8.05
N PHE A 101 0.87 30.36 8.31
CA PHE A 101 -0.44 29.87 8.71
C PHE A 101 -1.13 29.11 7.56
N GLU A 102 -1.15 29.69 6.36
CA GLU A 102 -1.75 29.07 5.17
C GLU A 102 -1.02 27.80 4.76
N ALA A 103 0.32 27.82 4.78
CA ALA A 103 1.16 26.67 4.46
C ALA A 103 0.94 25.53 5.45
N ASN A 104 0.88 25.83 6.76
CA ASN A 104 0.55 24.84 7.79
C ASN A 104 -0.83 24.20 7.57
N ASN A 105 -1.84 25.00 7.25
CA ASN A 105 -3.18 24.49 6.94
C ASN A 105 -3.17 23.57 5.71
N MET A 106 -2.44 23.95 4.66
CA MET A 106 -2.27 23.13 3.47
C MET A 106 -1.59 21.79 3.78
N PHE A 107 -0.50 21.80 4.55
CA PHE A 107 0.20 20.58 4.96
C PHE A 107 -0.67 19.68 5.83
N ASN A 108 -1.40 20.24 6.79
CA ASN A 108 -2.35 19.49 7.62
C ASN A 108 -3.42 18.83 6.76
N ARG A 109 -4.06 19.57 5.85
CA ARG A 109 -5.09 19.05 4.95
C ARG A 109 -4.57 17.92 4.05
N LYS A 110 -3.38 18.09 3.45
CA LYS A 110 -2.74 17.06 2.61
C LYS A 110 -2.38 15.82 3.45
N ARG A 111 -1.85 16.01 4.66
CA ARG A 111 -1.53 14.91 5.58
C ARG A 111 -2.76 14.12 5.98
N GLU A 112 -3.82 14.80 6.44
CA GLU A 112 -5.08 14.16 6.85
C GLU A 112 -5.72 13.35 5.72
N PHE A 113 -5.65 13.86 4.49
CA PHE A 113 -6.12 13.14 3.32
C PHE A 113 -5.36 11.81 3.13
N VAL A 114 -4.03 11.85 3.19
CA VAL A 114 -3.19 10.64 3.05
C VAL A 114 -3.39 9.69 4.22
N GLU A 115 -3.46 10.19 5.46
CA GLU A 115 -3.72 9.38 6.66
C GLU A 115 -5.08 8.67 6.59
N LYS A 116 -6.11 9.33 6.06
CA LYS A 116 -7.41 8.72 5.83
C LYS A 116 -7.31 7.55 4.84
N GLN A 117 -6.55 7.72 3.75
CA GLN A 117 -6.32 6.65 2.77
C GLN A 117 -5.54 5.48 3.39
N ILE A 118 -4.50 5.75 4.18
CA ILE A 118 -3.76 4.72 4.93
C ILE A 118 -4.71 3.94 5.83
N LYS A 119 -5.51 4.63 6.65
CA LYS A 119 -6.49 3.99 7.56
C LYS A 119 -7.52 3.14 6.81
N GLN A 120 -7.98 3.59 5.64
CA GLN A 120 -8.90 2.82 4.82
C GLN A 120 -8.26 1.52 4.30
N ILE A 121 -7.02 1.61 3.81
CA ILE A 121 -6.31 0.44 3.28
C ILE A 121 -5.95 -0.54 4.41
N GLU A 122 -5.43 -0.06 5.53
CA GLU A 122 -5.07 -0.89 6.68
C GLU A 122 -6.28 -1.48 7.40
N GLY A 123 -7.37 -0.71 7.52
CA GLY A 123 -8.52 -1.06 8.36
C GLY A 123 -9.53 -1.97 7.68
N SER A 124 -9.74 -1.85 6.36
CA SER A 124 -10.75 -2.66 5.66
C SER A 124 -10.18 -3.44 4.50
N LEU A 125 -9.40 -2.81 3.62
CA LEU A 125 -9.04 -3.41 2.34
C LEU A 125 -8.02 -4.55 2.51
N LEU A 126 -6.93 -4.31 3.25
CA LEU A 126 -5.86 -5.29 3.42
C LEU A 126 -6.31 -6.51 4.23
N PRO A 127 -7.03 -6.38 5.37
CA PRO A 127 -7.57 -7.53 6.09
C PRO A 127 -8.55 -8.34 5.24
N SER A 128 -9.45 -7.66 4.51
CA SER A 128 -10.42 -8.35 3.63
C SER A 128 -9.71 -9.16 2.54
N LYS A 129 -8.64 -8.62 1.95
CA LYS A 129 -7.85 -9.32 0.94
C LYS A 129 -7.08 -10.52 1.52
N LYS A 130 -6.54 -10.39 2.74
CA LYS A 130 -5.89 -11.50 3.45
C LYS A 130 -6.88 -12.62 3.77
N LEU A 131 -8.06 -12.29 4.28
CA LEU A 131 -9.14 -13.26 4.52
C LEU A 131 -9.55 -13.98 3.22
N ASN A 132 -9.77 -13.23 2.13
CA ASN A 132 -10.13 -13.84 0.84
C ASN A 132 -9.05 -14.81 0.33
N LEU A 133 -7.77 -14.49 0.53
CA LEU A 133 -6.67 -15.38 0.21
C LEU A 133 -6.74 -16.66 1.06
N GLU A 134 -6.94 -16.56 2.36
CA GLU A 134 -7.06 -17.72 3.25
C GLU A 134 -8.22 -18.62 2.85
N PHE A 135 -9.41 -18.06 2.61
CA PHE A 135 -10.59 -18.83 2.16
C PHE A 135 -10.32 -19.55 0.83
N THR A 136 -9.68 -18.88 -0.11
CA THR A 136 -9.34 -19.46 -1.42
C THR A 136 -8.30 -20.58 -1.29
N TYR A 137 -7.33 -20.40 -0.40
CA TYR A 137 -6.29 -21.38 -0.12
C TYR A 137 -6.86 -22.64 0.55
N GLU A 138 -7.78 -22.47 1.50
CA GLU A 138 -8.49 -23.58 2.13
C GLU A 138 -9.36 -24.36 1.13
N ALA A 139 -10.09 -23.66 0.26
CA ALA A 139 -10.89 -24.29 -0.79
C ALA A 139 -10.01 -25.13 -1.73
N LEU A 140 -8.87 -24.58 -2.16
CA LEU A 140 -7.89 -25.29 -2.98
C LEU A 140 -7.32 -26.52 -2.27
N LYS A 141 -7.03 -26.42 -0.97
CA LYS A 141 -6.52 -27.55 -0.18
C LYS A 141 -7.54 -28.69 -0.06
N LYS A 142 -8.81 -28.37 0.21
CA LYS A 142 -9.90 -29.37 0.31
C LYS A 142 -10.11 -30.11 -1.00
N LEU A 143 -10.21 -29.37 -2.12
CA LEU A 143 -10.45 -29.96 -3.44
C LEU A 143 -9.28 -30.85 -3.91
N ASN A 144 -8.05 -30.47 -3.59
CA ASN A 144 -6.87 -31.30 -3.84
C ASN A 144 -6.81 -32.56 -2.95
N ALA A 145 -7.33 -32.50 -1.71
CA ALA A 145 -7.42 -33.67 -0.84
C ALA A 145 -8.48 -34.67 -1.32
N GLU A 146 -9.64 -34.18 -1.76
CA GLU A 146 -10.70 -35.00 -2.36
C GLU A 146 -10.24 -35.67 -3.66
N ALA A 147 -9.54 -34.94 -4.54
CA ALA A 147 -8.97 -35.51 -5.77
C ALA A 147 -7.96 -36.65 -5.48
N LYS A 148 -7.16 -36.53 -4.40
CA LYS A 148 -6.23 -37.58 -3.97
C LYS A 148 -6.94 -38.80 -3.35
N ALA A 149 -8.04 -38.57 -2.63
CA ALA A 149 -8.86 -39.65 -2.05
C ALA A 149 -9.61 -40.47 -3.11
N VAL A 150 -10.08 -39.83 -4.18
CA VAL A 150 -10.73 -40.53 -5.31
C VAL A 150 -9.72 -41.34 -6.13
N THR A 151 -8.50 -40.82 -6.31
CA THR A 151 -7.44 -41.52 -7.05
C THR A 151 -6.91 -42.76 -6.31
N SER A 152 -6.81 -42.72 -4.98
CA SER A 152 -6.36 -43.87 -4.17
C SER A 152 -7.41 -45.00 -4.09
N GLN A 153 -8.70 -44.67 -4.15
CA GLN A 153 -9.77 -45.66 -4.21
C GLN A 153 -9.85 -46.37 -5.58
N ALA A 154 -9.55 -45.68 -6.68
CA ALA A 154 -9.50 -46.27 -8.02
C ALA A 154 -8.34 -47.27 -8.19
N SER A 155 -7.17 -47.02 -7.58
CA SER A 155 -6.04 -47.97 -7.59
C SER A 155 -6.28 -49.23 -6.73
N GLY A 156 -7.12 -49.15 -5.69
CA GLY A 156 -7.46 -50.30 -4.84
C GLY A 156 -8.31 -51.36 -5.57
N GLN A 157 -9.29 -50.92 -6.35
CA GLN A 157 -10.21 -51.82 -7.06
C GLN A 157 -9.56 -52.58 -8.24
N GLN A 158 -8.53 -52.03 -8.88
CA GLN A 158 -7.80 -52.74 -9.94
C GLN A 158 -6.92 -53.89 -9.41
N SER A 159 -6.43 -53.81 -8.17
CA SER A 159 -5.62 -54.88 -7.56
C SER A 159 -6.44 -56.11 -7.11
N ILE A 160 -7.71 -55.90 -6.75
CA ILE A 160 -8.62 -57.00 -6.34
C ILE A 160 -9.09 -57.79 -7.57
N ALA A 161 -9.29 -57.12 -8.72
CA ALA A 161 -9.70 -57.78 -9.96
C ALA A 161 -8.61 -58.65 -10.60
N MET A 162 -7.32 -58.42 -10.29
CA MET A 162 -6.20 -59.17 -10.89
C MET A 162 -5.83 -60.46 -10.12
N LYS A 163 -6.27 -60.62 -8.87
CA LYS A 163 -6.05 -61.85 -8.07
C LYS A 163 -7.14 -62.91 -8.24
N ALA A 164 -8.17 -62.65 -9.04
CA ALA A 164 -9.30 -63.56 -9.25
C ALA A 164 -9.25 -64.30 -10.60
N LYS A 165 -8.08 -64.38 -11.26
CA LYS A 165 -7.91 -65.08 -12.52
C LYS A 165 -6.74 -66.06 -12.48
#